data_AF-A0A3Q2C8C4-F1
#
_entry.id   AF-A0A3Q2C8C4-F1
#
_cell.length_a   1.000
_cell.length_b   1.000
_cell.length_c   1.000
_cell.angle_alpha   90.00
_cell.angle_beta   90.00
_cell.angle_gamma   90.00
#
_symmetry.space_group_name_H-M   'P 1'
#
loop_
_entity.id
_entity.type
_entity.pdbx_description
1 polymer ?
#
loop_
_entity_poly.entity_id
_entity_poly.type
_entity_poly.pdbx_seq_one_letter_code
_entity_poly.pdbx_strand_id
1 'polypeptide(L)' 'MESGAESSVHYDRWSESNINMNVEASQSTSRRIYNRVCTGSTGIIMKSAGALAAMVVIYIIGYVTGYYVHRCPM' A
#
# COMPACT_ATOMS: atom_id res chain seq x y z
N MET A 1 -55.40 -20.78 -30.75
CA MET A 1 -55.03 -20.73 -29.32
C MET A 1 -54.01 -21.84 -29.11
N GLU A 2 -53.06 -21.61 -28.18
CA GLU A 2 -51.89 -22.46 -27.84
C GLU A 2 -50.71 -22.32 -28.83
N SER A 3 -49.45 -22.10 -28.44
CA SER A 3 -48.79 -22.04 -27.13
C SER A 3 -47.43 -21.35 -27.27
N GLY A 4 -46.92 -20.75 -26.19
CA GLY A 4 -45.49 -20.52 -26.04
C GLY A 4 -45.12 -19.22 -25.35
N ALA A 5 -45.22 -19.20 -24.03
CA ALA A 5 -44.47 -18.26 -23.22
C ALA A 5 -42.97 -18.61 -23.36
N GLU A 6 -42.32 -18.06 -24.38
CA GLU A 6 -40.88 -18.17 -24.49
C GLU A 6 -40.27 -17.14 -23.53
N SER A 7 -39.96 -17.61 -22.31
CA SER A 7 -39.10 -16.86 -21.40
C SER A 7 -37.77 -16.65 -22.11
N SER A 8 -37.63 -15.51 -22.80
CA SER A 8 -36.37 -15.12 -23.42
C SER A 8 -35.41 -14.75 -22.29
N VAL A 9 -34.76 -15.77 -21.71
CA VAL A 9 -33.59 -15.58 -20.87
C VAL A 9 -32.55 -14.95 -21.80
N HIS A 10 -32.46 -13.62 -21.74
CA HIS A 10 -31.51 -12.86 -22.51
C HIS A 10 -30.14 -13.13 -21.91
N TYR A 11 -29.45 -14.12 -22.45
CA TYR A 11 -28.02 -14.26 -22.16
C TYR A 11 -27.34 -13.10 -22.86
N ASP A 12 -26.77 -12.19 -22.07
CA ASP A 12 -25.83 -11.20 -22.59
C ASP A 12 -24.74 -11.94 -23.35
N ARG A 13 -24.88 -11.94 -24.68
CA ARG A 13 -23.96 -12.61 -25.58
C ARG A 13 -22.61 -11.93 -25.42
N TRP A 14 -21.59 -12.72 -25.08
CA TRP A 14 -20.20 -12.27 -24.97
C TRP A 14 -19.83 -11.43 -26.21
N SER A 15 -19.66 -10.12 -26.01
CA SER A 15 -19.38 -9.13 -27.04
C SER A 15 -18.11 -8.39 -26.69
N GLU A 16 -17.26 -8.07 -27.67
CA GLU A 16 -15.99 -7.34 -27.48
C GLU A 16 -16.17 -6.00 -26.74
N SER A 17 -17.34 -5.36 -26.91
CA SER A 17 -17.74 -4.16 -26.17
C SER A 17 -18.00 -4.37 -24.67
N ASN A 18 -18.26 -5.61 -24.23
CA ASN A 18 -18.50 -6.00 -22.83
C ASN A 18 -17.22 -6.56 -22.15
N ILE A 19 -16.19 -6.92 -22.93
CA ILE A 19 -14.87 -7.39 -22.45
C ILE A 19 -13.93 -6.22 -22.13
N ASN A 20 -14.42 -4.98 -22.10
CA ASN A 20 -13.65 -3.89 -21.52
C ASN A 20 -13.63 -4.02 -20.00
N MET A 21 -13.05 -5.12 -19.50
CA MET A 21 -12.56 -5.24 -18.16
C MET A 21 -11.45 -4.21 -18.07
N ASN A 22 -11.84 -3.01 -17.64
CA ASN A 22 -10.94 -1.89 -17.46
C ASN A 22 -9.94 -2.27 -16.36
N VAL A 23 -8.89 -2.99 -16.74
CA VAL A 23 -7.80 -3.38 -15.85
C VAL A 23 -7.09 -2.12 -15.35
N GLU A 24 -7.22 -0.98 -16.05
CA GLU A 24 -6.76 0.32 -15.56
C GLU A 24 -7.64 0.89 -14.44
N ALA A 25 -8.94 0.60 -14.38
CA ALA A 25 -9.78 0.87 -13.21
C ALA A 25 -9.56 -0.15 -12.08
N SER A 26 -9.21 -1.39 -12.42
CA SER A 26 -8.89 -2.45 -11.45
C SER A 26 -7.45 -2.38 -10.92
N GLN A 27 -6.59 -1.55 -11.52
CA GLN A 27 -5.45 -1.02 -10.81
C GLN A 27 -5.95 0.13 -9.93
N SER A 28 -6.54 -0.28 -8.80
CA SER A 28 -7.10 0.59 -7.78
C SER A 28 -6.25 1.84 -7.65
N THR A 29 -6.88 3.02 -7.69
CA THR A 29 -6.22 4.32 -7.53
C THR A 29 -5.21 4.31 -6.37
N SER A 30 -5.48 3.50 -5.34
CA SER A 30 -4.58 3.20 -4.24
C SER A 30 -3.23 2.62 -4.65
N ARG A 31 -3.14 1.69 -5.61
CA ARG A 31 -1.86 1.12 -6.09
C ARG A 31 -1.01 2.16 -6.83
N ARG A 32 -1.65 3.05 -7.58
CA ARG A 32 -0.97 4.15 -8.29
C ARG A 32 -0.46 5.22 -7.31
N ILE A 33 -1.26 5.55 -6.30
CA ILE A 33 -0.87 6.44 -5.20
C ILE A 33 0.26 5.80 -4.38
N TYR A 34 0.13 4.53 -4.01
CA TYR A 34 1.14 3.80 -3.25
C TYR A 34 2.47 3.76 -3.98
N ASN A 35 2.46 3.48 -5.29
CA ASN A 35 3.70 3.47 -6.06
C ASN A 35 4.32 4.88 -6.16
N ARG A 36 3.51 5.94 -6.25
CA ARG A 36 4.01 7.31 -6.30
C ARG A 36 4.58 7.79 -4.95
N VAL A 37 3.96 7.37 -3.85
CA VAL A 37 4.35 7.78 -2.49
C VAL A 37 5.50 6.92 -1.94
N CYS A 38 5.52 5.61 -2.23
CA CYS A 38 6.55 4.70 -1.73
C CYS A 38 7.76 4.56 -2.66
N THR A 39 7.60 4.72 -3.98
CA THR A 39 8.71 4.61 -4.96
C THR A 39 9.24 5.98 -5.39
N GLY A 40 8.49 7.06 -5.17
CA GLY A 40 8.93 8.44 -5.43
C GLY A 40 9.85 9.01 -4.33
N SER A 41 10.23 10.29 -4.46
CA SER A 41 11.07 11.01 -3.47
C SER A 41 10.56 10.89 -2.03
N THR A 42 9.25 10.75 -1.83
CA THR A 42 8.65 10.59 -0.51
C THR A 42 9.10 9.30 0.19
N GLY A 43 9.32 8.21 -0.54
CA GLY A 43 9.87 6.97 0.00
C GLY A 43 11.33 7.11 0.44
N ILE A 44 12.14 7.85 -0.33
CA ILE A 44 13.54 8.15 0.03
C ILE A 44 13.58 9.01 1.30
N ILE A 45 12.76 10.06 1.36
CA ILE A 45 12.65 10.94 2.51
C ILE A 45 12.23 10.13 3.74
N MET A 46 11.21 9.27 3.63
CA MET A 46 10.72 8.48 4.75
C MET A 46 11.76 7.46 5.26
N LYS A 47 12.53 6.83 4.37
CA LYS A 47 13.65 5.96 4.76
C LYS A 47 14.75 6.75 5.47
N SER A 48 15.10 7.93 4.95
CA SER A 48 16.11 8.81 5.58
C SER A 48 15.66 9.29 6.97
N ALA A 49 14.41 9.71 7.12
CA ALA A 49 13.84 10.14 8.39
C ALA A 49 13.80 8.98 9.41
N GLY A 50 13.41 7.78 8.97
CA GLY A 50 13.44 6.58 9.81
C GLY A 50 14.84 6.21 10.27
N ALA A 51 15.84 6.27 9.38
CA ALA A 51 17.24 6.01 9.72
C ALA A 51 17.79 7.03 10.73
N LEU A 52 17.49 8.32 10.53
CA LEU A 52 17.88 9.38 11.46
C LEU A 52 17.22 9.18 12.83
N ALA A 53 15.93 8.87 12.87
CA ALA A 53 15.23 8.60 14.12
C ALA A 53 15.83 7.40 14.87
N ALA A 54 16.13 6.30 14.18
CA ALA A 54 16.78 5.14 14.78
C ALA A 54 18.17 5.47 15.35
N MET A 55 18.97 6.25 14.62
CA MET A 55 20.27 6.74 15.09
C MET A 55 20.14 7.53 16.39
N VAL A 56 19.18 8.46 16.46
CA VAL A 56 18.92 9.26 17.68
C VAL A 56 18.52 8.35 18.84
N VAL A 57 17.63 7.38 18.61
CA VAL A 57 17.20 6.45 19.67
C VAL A 57 18.39 5.65 20.22
N ILE A 58 19.23 5.09 19.35
CA ILE A 58 20.43 4.34 19.75
C ILE A 58 21.39 5.24 20.53
N TYR A 59 21.60 6.48 20.08
CA TYR A 59 22.44 7.45 20.79
C TYR A 59 21.92 7.73 22.20
N ILE A 60 20.61 7.96 22.37
CA ILE A 60 20.01 8.21 23.69
C ILE A 60 20.16 6.97 24.58
N ILE A 61 19.89 5.76 24.06
CA ILE A 61 20.08 4.52 24.83
C ILE A 61 21.53 4.37 25.28
N GLY A 62 22.50 4.59 24.39
CA GLY A 62 23.92 4.53 24.70
C GLY A 62 24.34 5.56 25.73
N TYR A 63 23.88 6.81 25.58
CA TYR A 63 24.13 7.89 26.53
C TYR A 63 23.60 7.56 27.93
N VAL A 64 22.35 7.09 28.00
CA VAL A 64 21.70 6.72 29.26
C VAL A 64 22.41 5.53 29.89
N THR A 65 22.70 4.48 29.12
CA THR A 65 23.42 3.29 29.60
C THR A 65 24.82 3.66 30.10
N GLY A 66 25.57 4.43 29.33
CA GLY A 66 26.89 4.93 29.73
C GLY A 66 26.82 5.79 30.98
N TYR A 67 25.82 6.67 31.08
CA TYR A 67 25.60 7.49 32.26
C TYR A 67 25.32 6.65 33.50
N TYR A 68 24.45 5.63 33.39
CA TYR A 68 24.15 4.74 34.52
C TYR A 68 25.33 3.84 34.89
N VAL A 69 26.11 3.34 33.92
CA VAL A 69 27.33 2.57 34.18
C VAL A 69 28.40 3.43 34.85
N HIS A 70 28.59 4.67 34.42
CA HIS A 70 29.58 5.58 35.03
C HIS A 70 29.12 6.18 36.37
N ARG A 71 27.80 6.30 36.61
CA ARG A 71 27.25 6.77 37.89
C ARG A 71 26.99 5.69 38.92
N CYS A 72 27.08 4.42 38.55
CA CYS A 72 27.14 3.31 39.50
C CYS A 72 28.61 2.97 39.79
N PRO A 73 29.26 3.58 40.79
CA PRO A 73 30.33 2.88 41.46
C PRO A 73 29.72 1.62 42.09
N MET A 74 30.36 0.46 41.89
CA MET A 74 30.18 -0.67 42.80
C MET A 74 30.38 -0.22 44.24
#